data_AF-A0A6I3CRP5-F1
#
_entry.id   AF-A0A6I3CRP5-F1
#
_cell.length_a   1.000
_cell.length_b   1.000
_cell.length_c   1.000
_cell.angle_alpha   90.00
_cell.angle_beta   90.00
_cell.angle_gamma   90.00
#
_symmetry.space_group_name_H-M   'P 1'
#
loop_
_entity.id
_entity.type
_entity.pdbx_description
1 polymer ?
#
loop_
_entity_poly.entity_id
_entity_poly.type
_entity_poly.pdbx_seq_one_letter_code
_entity_poly.pdbx_strand_id
1 'polypeptide(L)' 'SDSAGELGFYSPHSWWPLPLGLSICTAGLGLIIGWWLTIIGVGALLISVIGFSLEYEKPSISTH' A
#
# COMPACT_ATOMS: atom_id res chain seq x y z
N SER A 1 -13.60 31.70 -10.98
CA SER A 1 -13.37 30.61 -10.01
C SER A 1 -13.15 29.34 -10.79
N ASP A 2 -12.07 29.30 -11.56
CA ASP A 2 -11.80 28.28 -12.57
C ASP A 2 -11.08 27.09 -11.94
N SER A 3 -11.81 26.34 -11.10
CA SER A 3 -11.44 24.95 -10.77
C SER A 3 -12.39 24.02 -11.52
N ALA A 4 -12.37 24.12 -12.84
CA ALA A 4 -13.11 23.24 -13.76
C ALA A 4 -12.17 22.22 -14.43
N GLY A 5 -11.11 21.80 -13.73
CA GLY A 5 -10.43 20.55 -14.06
C GLY A 5 -11.20 19.41 -13.41
N GLU A 6 -11.44 18.31 -14.13
CA GLU A 6 -11.98 17.09 -13.51
C GLU A 6 -11.14 16.78 -12.27
N LEU A 7 -11.79 16.76 -11.11
CA LEU A 7 -11.23 16.17 -9.91
C LEU A 7 -10.85 14.74 -10.30
N GLY A 8 -9.55 14.44 -10.31
CA GLY A 8 -9.03 13.13 -10.71
C GLY A 8 -9.67 12.00 -9.90
N PHE A 9 -9.38 10.75 -10.25
CA PHE A 9 -9.93 9.62 -9.52
C PHE A 9 -9.45 9.60 -8.06
N TYR A 10 -10.39 9.71 -7.12
CA TYR A 10 -10.16 9.47 -5.69
C TYR A 10 -10.78 8.14 -5.32
N SER A 11 -10.08 7.33 -4.54
CA SER A 11 -10.65 6.07 -4.13
C SER A 11 -11.74 6.24 -3.07
N PRO A 12 -12.94 5.65 -3.26
CA PRO A 12 -14.08 5.81 -2.35
C PRO A 12 -13.84 5.26 -0.93
N HIS A 13 -13.02 4.21 -0.82
CA HIS A 13 -12.59 3.54 0.41
C HIS A 13 -11.29 2.79 0.09
N SER A 14 -10.21 3.02 0.84
CA SER A 14 -8.97 2.26 0.77
C SER A 14 -8.59 1.80 2.17
N TRP A 15 -8.54 0.49 2.39
CA TRP A 15 -8.18 -0.09 3.68
C TRP A 15 -6.66 -0.35 3.82
N TRP A 16 -5.93 -0.33 2.72
CA TRP A 16 -4.48 -0.56 2.67
C TRP A 16 -3.56 0.46 3.37
N PRO A 17 -3.92 1.74 3.62
CA PRO A 17 -3.03 2.61 4.40
C PRO A 17 -2.79 2.12 5.83
N LEU A 18 -3.69 1.32 6.41
CA LEU A 18 -3.52 0.69 7.72
C LEU A 18 -2.38 -0.34 7.76
N PRO A 19 -2.38 -1.42 6.93
CA PRO A 19 -1.29 -2.38 6.88
C PRO A 19 0.03 -1.74 6.40
N LEU A 20 -0.02 -0.71 5.54
CA LEU A 20 1.16 0.03 5.12
C LEU A 20 1.80 0.82 6.28
N GLY A 21 0.99 1.50 7.09
CA GLY A 21 1.47 2.19 8.29
C GLY A 21 2.04 1.21 9.33
N LEU A 22 1.35 0.09 9.56
CA LEU A 22 1.80 -0.94 10.50
C LEU A 22 3.12 -1.56 10.06
N SER A 23 3.30 -1.86 8.77
CA SER A 23 4.54 -2.42 8.25
C SER A 23 5.72 -1.45 8.30
N ILE A 24 5.52 -0.15 8.04
CA ILE A 24 6.55 0.89 8.27
C ILE A 24 6.94 0.96 9.75
N CYS A 25 5.96 0.95 10.66
CA CYS A 25 6.23 0.98 12.09
C CYS A 25 7.00 -0.27 12.53
N THR A 26 6.61 -1.46 12.05
CA THR A 26 7.31 -2.72 12.34
C THR A 26 8.72 -2.72 11.76
N ALA A 27 8.94 -2.23 10.54
CA ALA A 27 10.27 -2.10 9.96
C ALA A 27 11.16 -1.14 10.76
N GLY A 28 10.60 0.00 11.21
CA GLY A 28 11.30 0.96 12.07
C GLY A 28 11.65 0.40 13.45
N LEU A 29 10.70 -0.30 14.10
CA LEU A 29 10.95 -1.03 15.34
C LEU A 29 11.98 -2.15 15.14
N GLY A 30 12.02 -2.78 13.97
CA GLY A 30 13.00 -3.79 13.61
C GLY A 30 14.43 -3.29 13.62
N LEU A 31 14.67 -2.04 13.19
CA LEU A 31 16.00 -1.42 13.27
C LEU A 31 16.52 -1.33 14.71
N ILE A 32 15.62 -1.26 15.70
CA ILE A 32 15.95 -1.18 17.12
C ILE A 32 16.09 -2.58 17.74
N ILE A 33 15.17 -3.50 17.42
CA ILE A 33 15.10 -4.83 18.04
C ILE A 33 16.12 -5.81 17.43
N GLY A 34 16.34 -5.74 16.12
CA GLY A 34 17.28 -6.60 15.41
C GLY A 34 16.94 -6.83 13.95
N TRP A 35 17.97 -7.14 13.17
CA TRP A 35 17.90 -7.28 11.71
C TRP A 35 16.85 -8.26 11.19
N TRP A 36 16.54 -9.32 11.95
CA TRP A 36 15.52 -10.30 11.61
C TRP A 36 14.12 -9.69 11.52
N LEU A 37 13.79 -8.78 12.45
CA LEU A 37 12.47 -8.13 12.52
C LEU A 37 12.35 -7.06 11.43
N THR A 38 13.47 -6.43 11.06
CA THR A 38 13.53 -5.53 9.89
C THR A 38 13.19 -6.26 8.60
N ILE A 39 13.73 -7.47 8.37
CA ILE A 39 13.43 -8.25 7.16
C ILE A 39 11.93 -8.58 7.09
N ILE A 40 11.32 -8.98 8.21
CA ILE A 40 9.87 -9.25 8.27
C ILE A 40 9.08 -7.98 8.00
N GLY A 41 9.46 -6.85 8.62
CA GLY A 41 8.80 -5.56 8.42
C GLY A 41 8.88 -5.09 6.97
N VAL A 42 10.05 -5.22 6.33
CA VAL A 42 10.25 -4.89 4.91
C VAL A 42 9.45 -5.83 4.00
N GLY A 43 9.39 -7.13 4.31
CA GLY A 43 8.53 -8.07 3.57
C GLY A 43 7.06 -7.68 3.63
N ALA A 44 6.55 -7.38 4.83
CA ALA A 44 5.18 -6.91 5.03
C ALA A 44 4.90 -5.56 4.34
N LEU A 45 5.90 -4.68 4.31
CA LEU A 45 5.83 -3.39 3.62
C LEU A 45 5.64 -3.59 2.12
N LEU A 46 6.44 -4.45 1.50
CA LEU A 46 6.35 -4.72 0.06
C LEU A 46 4.97 -5.27 -0.32
N ILE A 47 4.44 -6.22 0.45
CA ILE A 47 3.09 -6.77 0.22
C ILE A 47 2.03 -5.66 0.36
N SER A 48 2.14 -4.82 1.39
CA SER A 48 1.20 -3.72 1.62
C SER A 48 1.25 -2.67 0.50
N VAL A 49 2.44 -2.37 -0.06
CA VAL A 49 2.63 -1.44 -1.19
C VAL A 49 2.09 -2.01 -2.50
N ILE A 50 2.28 -3.31 -2.73
CA ILE A 50 1.76 -4.00 -3.92
C ILE A 50 0.24 -4.04 -3.87
N GLY A 51 -0.36 -4.45 -2.74
CA GLY A 51 -1.81 -4.37 -2.53
C GLY A 51 -2.33 -2.93 -2.64
N PHE A 52 -1.53 -2.00 -2.09
CA PHE A 52 -1.49 -0.56 -2.35
C PHE A 52 -1.90 -0.18 -3.78
N SER A 53 -0.98 -0.54 -4.67
CA SER A 53 -0.97 -0.12 -6.05
C SER A 53 -1.99 -0.87 -6.89
N LEU A 54 -2.22 -2.16 -6.59
CA LEU A 54 -3.10 -3.03 -7.36
C LEU A 54 -4.59 -2.92 -6.97
N GLU A 55 -4.95 -2.17 -5.92
CA GLU A 55 -6.34 -2.04 -5.47
C GLU A 55 -7.30 -1.59 -6.59
N TYR A 56 -6.80 -0.79 -7.55
CA TYR A 56 -7.59 -0.31 -8.69
C TYR A 56 -7.30 -1.07 -9.99
N GLU A 57 -6.23 -1.87 -10.00
CA GLU A 57 -5.88 -2.71 -11.15
C GLU A 57 -6.65 -4.03 -11.09
N LYS A 58 -7.83 -4.05 -11.71
CA LYS A 58 -8.61 -5.28 -11.88
C LYS A 58 -8.06 -6.07 -13.07
N PRO A 59 -7.63 -7.33 -12.92
CA PRO A 59 -7.23 -8.15 -14.06
C PRO A 59 -8.46 -8.39 -14.95
N SER A 60 -8.43 -7.90 -16.20
CA SER A 60 -9.41 -8.32 -17.21
C SER A 60 -9.06 -9.74 -17.63
N ILE A 61 -9.79 -10.73 -17.11
CA ILE A 61 -9.73 -12.07 -17.67
C ILE A 61 -10.43 -12.00 -19.03
N SER A 62 -9.64 -11.92 -20.10
CA SER A 62 -10.13 -12.13 -21.47
C SER A 62 -10.46 -13.62 -21.61
N THR A 63 -11.71 -13.98 -21.31
CA THR A 63 -12.26 -15.29 -21.65
C THR A 63 -12.33 -15.38 -23.18
N HIS A 64 -11.39 -16.10 -23.79
CA HIS A 64 -11.47 -16.52 -25.19
C HIS A 64 -12.43 -17.71 -25.34
#